data_AF-A0A0F0GRG8-F1
#
_entry.id   AF-A0A0F0GRG8-F1
#
_cell.length_a   1.000
_cell.length_b   1.000
_cell.length_c   1.000
_cell.angle_alpha   90.00
_cell.angle_beta   90.00
_cell.angle_gamma   90.00
#
_symmetry.space_group_name_H-M   'P 1'
#
loop_
_entity.id
_entity.type
_entity.pdbx_description
1 polymer ?
#
loop_
_entity_poly.entity_id
_entity_poly.type
_entity_poly.pdbx_seq_one_letter_code
_entity_poly.pdbx_strand_id
1 'polypeptide(L)' 'MVLIVATIVSKWQVEPVAGSPLETRASVNLTPLDLRLRLVRRASPGDAHEPPPIQAGGRLRPNRQKVWRI' A
#
# COMPACT_ATOMS: atom_id res chain seq x y z
N MET A 1 -10.93 14.29 12.02
CA MET A 1 -9.57 13.78 11.70
C MET A 1 -9.36 12.32 12.08
N VAL A 2 -9.74 11.89 13.30
CA VAL A 2 -9.55 10.52 13.80
C VAL A 2 -10.12 9.44 12.86
N LEU A 3 -11.30 9.68 12.28
CA LEU A 3 -11.95 8.72 11.37
C LEU A 3 -11.12 8.41 10.11
N ILE A 4 -10.42 9.41 9.58
CA ILE A 4 -9.60 9.28 8.36
C ILE A 4 -8.40 8.39 8.67
N VAL A 5 -7.71 8.65 9.79
CA VAL A 5 -6.56 7.85 10.23
C VAL A 5 -6.98 6.41 10.49
N ALA A 6 -8.09 6.20 11.21
CA ALA A 6 -8.64 4.87 11.48
C ALA A 6 -8.94 4.09 10.19
N THR A 7 -9.52 4.75 9.19
CA THR A 7 -9.81 4.14 7.89
C THR A 7 -8.54 3.70 7.18
N ILE A 8 -7.50 4.54 7.17
CA ILE A 8 -6.22 4.22 6.53
C ILE A 8 -5.56 3.03 7.23
N VAL A 9 -5.42 3.06 8.55
CA VAL A 9 -4.72 1.99 9.30
C VAL A 9 -5.48 0.66 9.33
N SER A 10 -6.81 0.68 9.10
CA SER A 10 -7.62 -0.55 9.00
C SER A 10 -7.30 -1.37 7.75
N LYS A 11 -6.95 -0.72 6.63
CA LYS A 11 -6.72 -1.38 5.34
C LYS A 11 -5.24 -1.45 4.97
N TRP A 12 -4.44 -0.55 5.53
CA TRP A 12 -3.04 -0.36 5.16
C TRP A 12 -2.15 -0.37 6.39
N GLN A 13 -1.02 -1.04 6.25
CA GLN A 13 0.13 -0.90 7.13
C GLN A 13 0.97 0.26 6.61
N VAL A 14 1.29 1.19 7.51
CA VAL A 14 2.06 2.39 7.19
C VAL A 14 3.44 2.21 7.80
N GLU A 15 4.47 2.22 6.96
CA GLU A 15 5.86 2.05 7.38
C GLU A 15 6.68 3.29 7.01
N PRO A 16 7.60 3.75 7.86
CA PRO A 16 8.53 4.79 7.47
C PRO A 16 9.51 4.25 6.42
N VAL A 17 9.84 5.06 5.43
CA VAL A 17 10.91 4.71 4.48
C VAL A 17 12.25 4.90 5.18
N ALA A 18 12.94 3.78 5.45
CA ALA A 18 14.25 3.79 6.09
C ALA A 18 15.26 4.63 5.29
N GLY A 19 16.09 5.41 5.99
CA GLY A 19 17.13 6.23 5.37
C GLY A 19 16.70 7.60 4.84
N SER A 20 15.43 7.99 5.02
CA SER A 20 14.98 9.36 4.70
C SER A 20 14.98 10.21 5.98
N PRO A 21 15.97 11.11 6.17
CA PRO A 21 15.94 12.05 7.30
C PRO A 21 14.71 12.95 7.19
N LEU A 22 13.99 13.13 8.30
CA LEU A 22 12.82 14.01 8.34
C LEU A 22 13.30 15.46 8.44
N GLU A 23 13.46 16.11 7.29
CA GLU A 23 13.73 17.55 7.28
C GLU A 23 12.50 18.29 7.80
N THR A 24 12.70 19.16 8.78
CA THR A 24 11.62 19.96 9.38
C THR A 24 11.93 21.43 9.21
N ARG A 25 10.94 22.19 8.79
CA ARG A 25 11.06 23.65 8.75
C ARG A 25 10.66 24.21 10.11
N ALA A 26 11.58 24.93 10.74
CA ALA A 26 11.26 25.72 11.93
C ALA A 26 10.40 26.92 11.51
N SER A 27 9.10 26.82 11.73
CA SER A 27 8.14 27.93 11.65
C SER A 27 7.29 27.92 12.91
N VAL A 28 6.30 28.81 13.02
CA VAL A 28 5.33 28.80 14.13
C VAL A 28 4.69 27.40 14.30
N ASN A 29 4.59 26.63 13.21
CA ASN A 29 4.27 25.20 13.23
C ASN A 29 5.43 24.36 12.68
N LEU A 30 5.79 23.28 13.39
CA LEU A 30 6.75 22.29 12.89
C LEU A 30 6.09 21.47 11.78
N THR A 31 6.48 21.76 10.54
CA THR A 31 5.97 21.04 9.36
C THR A 31 7.11 20.23 8.75
N PRO A 32 6.96 18.90 8.60
CA PRO A 32 7.94 18.09 7.88
C PRO A 32 7.93 18.47 6.40
N LEU A 33 9.11 18.61 5.80
CA LEU A 33 9.29 18.99 4.39
C LEU A 33 9.15 17.80 3.44
N ASP A 34 9.67 16.63 3.83
CA ASP A 34 9.63 15.42 3.00
C ASP A 34 9.33 14.16 3.85
N LEU A 35 8.05 13.97 4.20
CA LEU A 35 7.57 12.78 4.91
C LEU A 35 7.31 11.64 3.91
N ARG A 36 8.18 10.64 3.92
CA ARG A 36 8.05 9.45 3.07
C ARG A 36 7.51 8.26 3.85
N LEU A 37 6.33 7.79 3.45
CA LEU A 37 5.66 6.63 4.04
C LEU A 37 5.42 5.57 2.96
N ARG A 38 5.73 4.33 3.30
CA ARG A 38 5.36 3.16 2.51
C ARG A 38 4.01 2.64 3.00
N LEU A 39 3.07 2.49 2.07
CA LEU A 39 1.76 1.88 2.32
C LEU A 39 1.78 0.44 1.82
N VAL A 40 1.59 -0.52 2.72
CA VAL A 40 1.49 -1.94 2.40
C VAL A 40 0.05 -2.37 2.70
N ARG A 41 -0.64 -3.00 1.75
CA ARG A 41 -2.00 -3.50 1.98
C ARG A 41 -1.95 -4.58 3.06
N ARG A 42 -2.77 -4.46 4.11
CA ARG A 42 -2.90 -5.53 5.10
C ARG A 42 -3.58 -6.71 4.41
N ALA A 43 -2.92 -7.88 4.43
CA ALA A 43 -3.57 -9.12 4.04
C ALA A 43 -4.69 -9.40 5.04
N SER A 44 -5.92 -9.53 4.56
CA SER A 44 -7.01 -10.00 5.39
C SER A 44 -6.82 -11.51 5.60
N PRO A 45 -7.19 -12.10 6.74
CA PRO A 45 -7.09 -13.54 6.96
C PRO A 45 -7.89 -14.40 5.95
N GLY A 46 -8.66 -13.79 5.04
CA GLY A 46 -9.32 -14.45 3.90
C GLY A 46 -8.57 -14.34 2.56
N ASP A 47 -7.50 -13.55 2.45
CA ASP A 47 -6.71 -13.39 1.20
C ASP A 47 -5.71 -14.56 0.99
N ALA A 48 -5.56 -15.46 1.98
CA ALA A 48 -4.64 -16.59 1.95
C ALA A 48 -5.23 -17.89 1.36
N HIS A 49 -6.44 -17.84 0.78
CA HIS A 49 -7.15 -19.02 0.27
C HIS A 49 -7.51 -18.96 -1.21
N GLU A 50 -6.65 -18.34 -2.02
CA GLU A 50 -6.64 -18.68 -3.45
C GLU A 50 -5.59 -19.80 -3.63
N PRO A 51 -6.00 -21.09 -3.77
CA PRO A 51 -5.04 -22.12 -4.14
C PRO A 51 -4.40 -21.70 -5.47
N PRO A 52 -3.09 -21.96 -5.68
CA PRO A 52 -2.46 -21.67 -6.96
C PRO A 52 -3.30 -22.31 -8.06
N PRO A 53 -3.59 -21.61 -9.17
CA PRO A 53 -4.41 -22.16 -10.23
C PRO A 53 -3.78 -23.47 -10.67
N ILE A 54 -4.55 -24.55 -10.50
CA ILE A 54 -4.18 -25.91 -10.89
C ILE A 54 -3.72 -25.82 -12.34
N GLN A 55 -2.43 -26.05 -12.60
CA GLN A 55 -1.90 -26.21 -13.94
C GLN A 55 -2.42 -27.53 -14.51
N ALA A 56 -3.71 -27.56 -14.83
CA ALA A 56 -4.27 -28.53 -15.75
C ALA A 56 -3.88 -28.06 -17.15
N GLY A 57 -3.03 -28.84 -17.82
CA GLY A 57 -2.54 -28.54 -19.15
C GLY A 57 -3.68 -28.16 -20.10
N GLY A 58 -3.57 -26.99 -20.73
CA GLY A 58 -4.53 -26.58 -21.75
C GLY A 58 -4.63 -25.07 -21.98
N ARG A 59 -3.85 -24.59 -22.97
CA ARG A 59 -3.99 -23.30 -23.69
C ARG A 59 -3.85 -22.00 -22.87
N LEU A 60 -2.73 -21.31 -23.11
CA LEU A 60 -2.59 -19.88 -22.89
C LEU A 60 -3.82 -19.11 -23.41
N ARG A 61 -4.51 -18.38 -22.54
CA ARG A 61 -5.30 -17.22 -22.94
C ARG A 61 -4.50 -15.95 -22.63
N PRO A 62 -4.33 -15.02 -23.58
CA PRO A 62 -3.56 -13.82 -23.35
C PRO A 62 -4.28 -12.88 -22.36
N ASN A 63 -3.60 -12.68 -21.23
CA ASN A 63 -3.37 -11.42 -20.55
C ASN A 63 -4.38 -10.29 -20.82
N ARG A 64 -5.47 -10.26 -20.05
CA ARG A 64 -6.28 -9.05 -19.88
C ARG A 64 -5.77 -8.28 -18.65
N GLN A 65 -4.52 -7.83 -18.71
CA GLN A 65 -4.02 -6.75 -17.87
C GLN A 65 -4.96 -5.56 -18.07
N LYS A 66 -5.87 -5.34 -17.12
CA LYS A 66 -6.55 -4.04 -16.97
C LYS A 66 -5.48 -3.04 -16.55
N VAL A 67 -4.86 -2.44 -17.56
CA VAL A 67 -4.17 -1.17 -17.44
C VAL A 67 -5.24 -0.15 -17.04
N TRP A 68 -5.29 0.20 -15.76
CA TRP A 68 -6.00 1.41 -15.34
C TRP A 68 -5.08 2.58 -15.63
N ARG A 69 -5.45 3.37 -16.64
CA ARG A 69 -4.91 4.68 -16.91
C ARG A 69 -6.03 5.71 -16.69
N ILE A 70 -5.67 6.73 -15.91
CA ILE A 70 -6.39 7.94 -15.50
C ILE A 70 -7.41 7.73 -14.39
#